data_AF-A0A222SYB5-F1
#
_entry.id   AF-A0A222SYB5-F1
#
_cell.length_a   1.000
_cell.length_b   1.000
_cell.length_c   1.000
_cell.angle_alpha   90.00
_cell.angle_beta   90.00
_cell.angle_gamma   90.00
#
_symmetry.space_group_name_H-M   'P 1'
#
loop_
_entity.id
_entity.type
_entity.pdbx_description
1 polymer ?
#
loop_
_entity_poly.entity_id
_entity_poly.type
_entity_poly.pdbx_seq_one_letter_code
_entity_poly.pdbx_strand_id
1 'polypeptide(L)'
;MLLALTSTRFAMTQDFAAISSATLAALLILAFTELQSGLTVSRQLKDSLYAEYVNEIRSSLDEYYSETPIPEPEKMRVERELKHFRERMVRGARVELAWKFWYGIAMAYLALGLWQAIQWSALAKQSRGYDTAFTIVLSIASGGLQLGMGFLVRQLAIWRRRAIDFKVRLSKDLGIPDADHAQILYDGWQRAKKVHTRDIMRLR
;
A
#
# COMPACT_ATOMS: atom_id res chain seq x y z
N MET A 1 43.56 9.47 -6.55
CA MET A 1 43.47 8.00 -6.38
C MET A 1 42.02 7.52 -6.23
N LEU A 2 41.09 8.07 -7.04
CA LEU A 2 39.64 7.76 -7.02
C LEU A 2 39.09 7.45 -8.43
N LEU A 3 39.97 7.37 -9.43
CA LEU A 3 39.64 7.10 -10.84
C LEU A 3 40.04 5.68 -11.30
N ALA A 4 40.56 4.85 -10.40
CA ALA A 4 41.02 3.48 -10.71
C ALA A 4 39.99 2.39 -10.40
N LEU A 5 38.84 2.74 -9.82
CA LEU A 5 37.75 1.78 -9.52
C LEU A 5 36.66 1.72 -10.60
N THR A 6 36.76 2.52 -11.67
CA THR A 6 35.79 2.56 -12.77
C THR A 6 36.16 1.67 -13.97
N SER A 7 37.26 0.90 -13.88
CA SER A 7 37.75 0.06 -14.98
C SER A 7 37.52 -1.44 -14.81
N THR A 8 36.81 -1.89 -13.78
CA THR A 8 36.26 -3.26 -13.74
C THR A 8 35.15 -3.36 -14.78
N ARG A 9 35.56 -3.58 -16.03
CA ARG A 9 34.66 -3.80 -17.16
C ARG A 9 33.78 -5.00 -16.82
N PHE A 10 32.49 -4.78 -16.56
CA PHE A 10 31.49 -5.83 -16.44
C PHE A 10 31.31 -6.49 -17.82
N ALA A 11 32.14 -7.49 -18.11
CA ALA A 11 31.94 -8.36 -19.26
C ALA A 11 30.84 -9.36 -18.91
N MET A 12 29.86 -9.53 -19.79
CA MET A 12 28.83 -10.54 -19.62
C MET A 12 29.49 -11.92 -19.82
N THR A 13 29.58 -12.67 -18.73
CA THR A 13 30.06 -14.07 -18.69
C THR A 13 28.86 -15.00 -18.53
N GLN A 14 29.03 -16.29 -18.82
CA GLN A 14 27.98 -17.29 -18.56
C GLN A 14 27.58 -17.30 -17.07
N ASP A 15 28.54 -17.20 -16.16
CA ASP A 15 28.29 -17.12 -14.72
C ASP A 15 27.49 -15.86 -14.35
N PHE A 16 27.82 -14.71 -14.94
CA PHE A 16 27.09 -13.47 -14.72
C PHE A 16 25.64 -13.58 -15.24
N ALA A 17 25.44 -14.13 -16.43
CA ALA A 17 24.10 -14.34 -16.99
C ALA A 17 23.27 -15.30 -16.13
N ALA A 18 23.87 -16.36 -15.60
CA ALA A 18 23.21 -17.30 -14.69
C ALA A 18 22.82 -16.63 -13.36
N ILE A 19 23.75 -15.92 -12.70
CA ILE A 19 23.48 -15.24 -11.42
C ILE A 19 22.44 -14.13 -11.59
N SER A 20 22.59 -13.31 -12.62
CA SER A 20 21.68 -12.19 -12.86
C SER A 20 20.28 -12.66 -13.27
N SER A 21 20.15 -13.69 -14.11
CA SER A 21 18.84 -14.27 -14.44
C SER A 21 18.17 -14.91 -13.23
N ALA A 22 18.91 -15.63 -12.38
CA ALA A 22 18.38 -16.17 -11.13
C ALA A 22 17.91 -15.06 -10.18
N THR A 23 18.67 -13.97 -10.08
CA THR A 23 18.32 -12.80 -9.25
C THR A 23 17.07 -12.10 -9.79
N LEU A 24 17.00 -11.86 -11.10
CA LEU A 24 15.84 -11.28 -11.76
C LEU A 24 14.58 -12.14 -11.57
N ALA A 25 14.71 -13.46 -11.73
CA ALA A 25 13.62 -14.40 -11.49
C ALA A 25 13.17 -14.38 -10.03
N ALA A 26 14.10 -14.38 -9.07
CA ALA A 26 13.78 -14.29 -7.64
C ALA A 26 13.05 -12.98 -7.30
N LEU A 27 13.51 -11.85 -7.83
CA LEU A 27 12.85 -10.55 -7.63
C LEU A 27 11.46 -10.49 -8.28
N LEU A 28 11.27 -11.12 -9.44
CA LEU A 28 9.96 -11.25 -10.08
C LEU A 28 9.00 -12.11 -9.27
N ILE A 29 9.46 -13.26 -8.77
CA ILE A 29 8.67 -14.13 -7.89
C ILE A 29 8.27 -13.37 -6.62
N LEU A 30 9.21 -12.63 -6.02
CA LEU A 30 8.92 -11.77 -4.87
C LEU A 30 7.87 -10.71 -5.21
N ALA A 31 8.04 -9.99 -6.31
CA ALA A 31 7.10 -8.97 -6.77
C ALA A 31 5.68 -9.53 -6.95
N PHE A 32 5.60 -10.70 -7.59
CA PHE A 32 4.34 -11.39 -7.87
C PHE A 32 3.66 -11.86 -6.58
N THR A 33 4.42 -12.46 -5.67
CA THR A 33 3.92 -12.94 -4.37
C THR A 33 3.41 -11.77 -3.52
N GLU A 34 4.15 -10.66 -3.49
CA GLU A 34 3.75 -9.45 -2.78
C GLU A 34 2.48 -8.83 -3.38
N LEU A 35 2.39 -8.75 -4.72
CA LEU A 35 1.22 -8.25 -5.43
C LEU A 35 -0.01 -9.12 -5.16
N GLN A 36 0.11 -10.45 -5.23
CA GLN A 36 -0.98 -11.39 -4.94
C GLN A 36 -1.44 -11.30 -3.49
N SER A 37 -0.51 -11.24 -2.54
CA SER A 37 -0.84 -11.09 -1.11
C SER A 37 -1.58 -9.77 -0.87
N GLY A 38 -1.13 -8.67 -1.47
CA GLY A 38 -1.77 -7.37 -1.35
C GLY A 38 -3.18 -7.33 -1.96
N LEU A 39 -3.37 -7.97 -3.12
CA LEU A 39 -4.67 -8.07 -3.79
C LEU A 39 -5.66 -8.89 -2.95
N THR A 40 -5.22 -10.02 -2.41
CA THR A 40 -6.05 -10.91 -1.59
C THR A 40 -6.53 -10.18 -0.34
N VAL A 41 -5.60 -9.54 0.39
CA VAL A 41 -5.92 -8.75 1.58
C VAL A 41 -6.88 -7.60 1.23
N SER A 42 -6.62 -6.87 0.14
CA SER A 42 -7.50 -5.77 -0.29
C SER A 42 -8.92 -6.24 -0.62
N ARG A 43 -9.07 -7.41 -1.26
CA ARG A 43 -10.37 -7.97 -1.59
C ARG A 43 -11.15 -8.38 -0.34
N GLN A 44 -10.54 -9.19 0.52
CA GLN A 44 -11.14 -9.59 1.81
C GLN A 44 -11.58 -8.37 2.62
N LEU A 45 -10.81 -7.30 2.53
CA LEU A 45 -11.12 -6.05 3.17
C LEU A 45 -12.37 -5.36 2.66
N LYS A 46 -12.49 -5.23 1.33
CA LYS A 46 -13.66 -4.63 0.69
C LYS A 46 -14.88 -5.44 1.05
N ASP A 47 -14.78 -6.77 0.97
CA ASP A 47 -15.87 -7.68 1.32
C ASP A 47 -16.28 -7.50 2.80
N SER A 48 -15.32 -7.37 3.72
CA SER A 48 -15.62 -7.11 5.13
C SER A 48 -16.27 -5.74 5.38
N LEU A 49 -15.87 -4.69 4.65
CA LEU A 49 -16.49 -3.37 4.74
C LEU A 49 -17.91 -3.37 4.15
N TYR A 50 -18.12 -4.05 3.03
CA TYR A 50 -19.47 -4.21 2.49
C TYR A 50 -20.38 -4.96 3.46
N ALA A 51 -19.88 -6.01 4.11
CA ALA A 51 -20.63 -6.73 5.13
C ALA A 51 -20.93 -5.85 6.37
N GLU A 52 -19.98 -5.03 6.84
CA GLU A 52 -20.18 -4.11 7.98
C GLU A 52 -21.27 -3.06 7.69
N TYR A 53 -21.36 -2.57 6.45
CA TYR A 53 -22.20 -1.43 6.06
C TYR A 53 -23.42 -1.82 5.19
N VAL A 54 -23.71 -3.11 5.05
CA VAL A 54 -24.73 -3.61 4.10
C VAL A 54 -26.12 -3.07 4.41
N ASN A 55 -26.45 -2.93 5.69
CA ASN A 55 -27.78 -2.49 6.13
C ASN A 55 -27.97 -1.01 5.81
N GLU A 56 -26.99 -0.16 6.09
CA GLU A 56 -27.05 1.28 5.84
C GLU A 56 -27.04 1.59 4.34
N ILE A 57 -26.27 0.82 3.56
CA ILE A 57 -26.32 0.88 2.09
C ILE A 57 -27.72 0.51 1.59
N ARG A 58 -28.28 -0.59 2.08
CA ARG A 58 -29.62 -1.04 1.70
C ARG A 58 -30.69 -0.01 2.08
N SER A 59 -30.67 0.51 3.30
CA SER A 59 -31.62 1.54 3.75
C SER A 59 -31.57 2.78 2.86
N SER A 60 -30.37 3.26 2.49
CA SER A 60 -30.25 4.40 1.57
C SER A 60 -30.77 4.11 0.16
N LEU A 61 -30.61 2.87 -0.34
CA LEU A 61 -31.19 2.46 -1.63
C LEU A 61 -32.71 2.31 -1.52
N ASP A 62 -33.21 1.75 -0.43
CA ASP A 62 -34.65 1.57 -0.20
C ASP A 62 -35.33 2.95 -0.12
N GLU A 63 -34.76 3.97 0.55
CA GLU A 63 -35.27 5.35 0.52
C GLU A 63 -35.33 5.91 -0.92
N TYR A 64 -34.26 5.70 -1.69
CA TYR A 64 -34.16 6.20 -3.06
C TYR A 64 -35.16 5.53 -4.02
N TYR A 65 -35.37 4.22 -3.90
CA TYR A 65 -36.23 3.45 -4.81
C TYR A 65 -37.70 3.36 -4.39
N SER A 66 -37.99 3.39 -3.08
CA SER A 66 -39.36 3.25 -2.58
C SER A 66 -40.09 4.59 -2.41
N GLU A 67 -39.38 5.72 -2.56
CA GLU A 67 -39.85 7.07 -2.25
C GLU A 67 -40.41 7.22 -0.82
N THR A 68 -40.17 6.22 0.05
CA THR A 68 -40.66 6.22 1.43
C THR A 68 -39.59 6.88 2.30
N PRO A 69 -39.88 8.05 2.91
CA PRO A 69 -38.87 8.78 3.67
C PRO A 69 -38.49 8.01 4.93
N ILE A 70 -37.18 7.87 5.13
CA ILE A 70 -36.63 7.33 6.38
C ILE A 70 -36.89 8.36 7.50
N PRO A 71 -37.23 7.92 8.73
CA PRO A 71 -37.32 8.82 9.87
C PRO A 71 -36.02 9.61 10.07
N GLU A 72 -36.13 10.92 10.32
CA GLU A 72 -34.99 11.84 10.51
C GLU A 72 -33.83 11.32 11.40
N PRO A 73 -34.08 10.72 12.58
CA PRO A 73 -32.98 10.16 13.40
C PRO A 73 -32.25 9.00 12.74
N GLU A 74 -32.95 8.19 11.96
CA GLU A 74 -32.37 7.05 11.25
C GLU A 74 -31.63 7.49 9.99
N LYS A 75 -32.14 8.53 9.31
CA LYS A 75 -31.47 9.17 8.18
C LYS A 75 -30.09 9.73 8.57
N MET A 76 -30.02 10.48 9.68
CA MET A 76 -28.74 11.00 10.19
C MET A 76 -27.72 9.90 10.53
N ARG A 77 -28.20 8.74 11.00
CA ARG A 77 -27.35 7.56 11.26
C ARG A 77 -26.83 6.96 9.96
N VAL A 78 -27.71 6.74 8.98
CA VAL A 78 -27.37 6.16 7.67
C VAL A 78 -26.36 7.05 6.93
N GLU A 79 -26.59 8.36 6.88
CA GLU A 79 -25.66 9.30 6.25
C GLU A 79 -24.27 9.28 6.89
N ARG A 80 -24.21 9.20 8.21
CA ARG A 80 -22.94 9.11 8.97
C ARG A 80 -22.17 7.84 8.63
N GLU A 81 -22.83 6.69 8.68
CA GLU A 81 -22.19 5.40 8.39
C GLU A 81 -21.78 5.32 6.91
N LEU A 82 -22.58 5.83 5.98
CA LEU A 82 -22.20 5.92 4.56
C LEU A 82 -21.01 6.87 4.32
N LYS A 83 -20.93 7.97 5.06
CA LYS A 83 -19.75 8.85 5.04
C LYS A 83 -18.50 8.09 5.52
N HIS A 84 -18.59 7.35 6.62
CA HIS A 84 -17.50 6.51 7.11
C HIS A 84 -17.09 5.42 6.11
N PHE A 85 -18.07 4.74 5.49
CA PHE A 85 -17.83 3.76 4.44
C PHE A 85 -17.06 4.39 3.27
N ARG A 86 -17.52 5.55 2.78
CA ARG A 86 -16.88 6.27 1.66
C ARG A 86 -15.46 6.71 2.00
N GLU A 87 -15.23 7.22 3.21
CA GLU A 87 -13.90 7.63 3.67
C GLU A 87 -12.92 6.45 3.71
N ARG A 88 -13.35 5.30 4.26
CA ARG A 88 -12.55 4.07 4.31
C ARG A 88 -12.27 3.53 2.90
N MET A 89 -13.26 3.56 2.00
CA MET A 89 -13.14 3.05 0.62
C MET A 89 -12.28 3.96 -0.28
N VAL A 90 -12.55 5.27 -0.34
CA VAL A 90 -11.87 6.20 -1.25
C VAL A 90 -10.41 6.40 -0.86
N ARG A 91 -10.12 6.57 0.45
CA ARG A 91 -8.73 6.70 0.92
C ARG A 91 -7.97 5.37 0.76
N GLY A 92 -8.65 4.23 0.96
CA GLY A 92 -8.09 2.91 0.70
C GLY A 92 -7.72 2.71 -0.78
N ALA A 93 -8.62 3.06 -1.70
CA ALA A 93 -8.46 2.84 -3.14
C ALA A 93 -7.30 3.65 -3.76
N ARG A 94 -7.09 4.91 -3.35
CA ARG A 94 -5.98 5.73 -3.87
C ARG A 94 -4.62 5.18 -3.49
N VAL A 95 -4.47 4.77 -2.22
CA VAL A 95 -3.20 4.19 -1.76
C VAL A 95 -3.00 2.81 -2.34
N GLU A 96 -4.10 2.06 -2.54
CA GLU A 96 -4.10 0.78 -3.24
C GLU A 96 -3.53 0.88 -4.66
N LEU A 97 -3.97 1.89 -5.42
CA LEU A 97 -3.45 2.15 -6.75
C LEU A 97 -1.95 2.48 -6.73
N ALA A 98 -1.50 3.25 -5.74
CA ALA A 98 -0.12 3.70 -5.64
C ALA A 98 0.88 2.56 -5.42
N TRP A 99 0.62 1.63 -4.49
CA TRP A 99 1.55 0.51 -4.30
C TRP A 99 1.49 -0.47 -5.48
N LYS A 100 0.31 -0.75 -6.04
CA LYS A 100 0.17 -1.58 -7.25
C LYS A 100 0.96 -1.04 -8.43
N PHE A 101 0.94 0.28 -8.62
CA PHE A 101 1.70 0.95 -9.66
C PHE A 101 3.21 0.69 -9.51
N TRP A 102 3.77 0.82 -8.31
CA TRP A 102 5.19 0.55 -8.05
C TRP A 102 5.57 -0.91 -8.31
N TYR A 103 4.78 -1.88 -7.85
CA TYR A 103 5.03 -3.30 -8.17
C TYR A 103 4.85 -3.60 -9.65
N GLY A 104 3.89 -2.97 -10.33
CA GLY A 104 3.69 -3.12 -11.77
C GLY A 104 4.89 -2.62 -12.58
N ILE A 105 5.43 -1.45 -12.23
CA ILE A 105 6.66 -0.93 -12.84
C ILE A 105 7.83 -1.86 -12.55
N ALA A 106 8.00 -2.30 -11.29
CA ALA A 106 9.07 -3.23 -10.91
C ALA A 106 9.04 -4.51 -11.75
N MET A 107 7.86 -5.12 -11.91
CA MET A 107 7.68 -6.30 -12.74
C MET A 107 8.05 -6.05 -14.20
N ALA A 108 7.66 -4.89 -14.77
CA ALA A 108 8.01 -4.55 -16.15
C ALA A 108 9.53 -4.44 -16.35
N TYR A 109 10.23 -3.71 -15.46
CA TYR A 109 11.69 -3.56 -15.53
C TYR A 109 12.43 -4.89 -15.34
N LEU A 110 12.01 -5.70 -14.36
CA LEU A 110 12.64 -6.99 -14.09
C LEU A 110 12.37 -8.01 -15.21
N ALA A 111 11.18 -8.01 -15.80
CA ALA A 111 10.86 -8.87 -16.95
C ALA A 111 11.66 -8.50 -18.19
N LEU A 112 11.83 -7.20 -18.47
CA LEU A 112 12.69 -6.73 -19.56
C LEU A 112 14.15 -7.12 -19.34
N GLY A 113 14.67 -6.97 -18.12
CA GLY A 113 16.02 -7.42 -17.75
C GLY A 113 16.20 -8.93 -17.90
N LEU A 114 15.20 -9.72 -17.48
CA LEU A 114 15.23 -11.18 -17.60
C LEU A 114 15.19 -11.63 -19.05
N TRP A 115 14.34 -11.00 -19.87
CA TRP A 115 14.29 -11.23 -21.30
C TRP A 115 15.64 -10.96 -21.97
N GLN A 116 16.30 -9.85 -21.63
CA GLN A 116 17.63 -9.53 -22.14
C GLN A 116 18.69 -10.55 -21.70
N ALA A 117 18.65 -11.00 -20.45
CA ALA A 117 19.56 -12.03 -19.94
C ALA A 117 19.40 -13.37 -20.69
N ILE A 118 18.15 -13.77 -20.97
CA ILE A 118 17.83 -15.00 -21.71
C ILE A 118 18.22 -14.88 -23.18
N GLN A 119 17.90 -13.76 -23.83
CA GLN A 119 18.27 -13.52 -25.23
C GLN A 119 19.79 -13.57 -25.41
N TRP A 120 20.54 -12.95 -24.49
CA TRP A 120 22.00 -13.00 -24.53
C TRP A 120 22.55 -14.41 -24.30
N SER A 121 21.98 -15.17 -23.33
CA SER A 121 22.44 -16.54 -23.08
C SER A 121 22.12 -17.51 -24.22
N ALA A 122 21.03 -17.27 -24.96
CA ALA A 122 20.67 -18.04 -26.16
C ALA A 122 21.53 -17.67 -27.39
N LEU A 123 21.96 -16.41 -27.50
CA LEU A 123 22.77 -15.89 -28.61
C LEU A 123 24.26 -15.89 -28.25
N ALA A 124 24.85 -17.08 -28.10
CA ALA A 124 26.23 -17.31 -27.63
C ALA A 124 27.39 -16.68 -28.47
N LYS A 125 27.12 -15.74 -29.40
CA LYS A 125 28.12 -15.15 -30.32
C LYS A 125 28.00 -13.63 -30.57
N GLN A 126 27.44 -12.85 -29.64
CA GLN A 126 27.40 -11.37 -29.80
C GLN A 126 28.48 -10.63 -29.01
N SER A 127 29.22 -9.74 -29.69
CA SER A 127 30.33 -8.94 -29.16
C SER A 127 29.92 -7.78 -28.23
N ARG A 128 28.62 -7.55 -28.01
CA ARG A 128 28.07 -6.43 -27.21
C ARG A 128 27.70 -6.81 -25.78
N GLY A 129 28.45 -7.69 -25.13
CA GLY A 129 28.15 -8.15 -23.76
C GLY A 129 28.14 -7.05 -22.69
N TYR A 130 28.93 -5.98 -22.86
CA TYR A 130 29.05 -4.93 -21.83
C TYR A 130 27.76 -4.12 -21.65
N ASP A 131 27.17 -3.62 -22.74
CA ASP A 131 25.94 -2.81 -22.69
C ASP A 131 24.77 -3.64 -22.14
N THR A 132 24.74 -4.94 -22.45
CA THR A 132 23.74 -5.88 -21.94
C THR A 132 23.94 -6.18 -20.45
N ALA A 133 25.17 -6.34 -19.96
CA ALA A 133 25.43 -6.53 -18.53
C ALA A 133 25.03 -5.28 -17.72
N PHE A 134 25.38 -4.09 -18.21
CA PHE A 134 25.03 -2.83 -17.56
C PHE A 134 23.51 -2.62 -17.47
N THR A 135 22.79 -2.87 -18.56
CA THR A 135 21.32 -2.76 -18.59
C THR A 135 20.64 -3.78 -17.67
N ILE A 136 21.18 -4.99 -17.54
CA ILE A 136 20.71 -6.00 -16.57
C ILE A 136 20.92 -5.53 -15.12
N VAL A 137 22.12 -5.04 -14.77
CA VAL A 137 22.39 -4.49 -13.43
C VAL A 137 21.46 -3.32 -13.13
N LEU A 138 21.26 -2.42 -14.10
CA LEU A 138 20.36 -1.30 -13.96
C LEU A 138 18.91 -1.75 -13.75
N SER A 139 18.48 -2.81 -14.44
CA SER A 139 17.15 -3.41 -14.27
C SER A 139 16.98 -4.03 -12.88
N ILE A 140 17.99 -4.72 -12.37
CA ILE A 140 18.01 -5.27 -11.00
C ILE A 140 17.93 -4.13 -9.96
N ALA A 141 18.78 -3.11 -10.11
CA ALA A 141 18.85 -2.00 -9.16
C ALA A 141 17.54 -1.17 -9.14
N SER A 142 17.05 -0.78 -10.33
CA SER A 142 15.80 -0.01 -10.45
C SER A 142 14.58 -0.83 -10.02
N GLY A 143 14.49 -2.09 -10.45
CA GLY A 143 13.43 -3.01 -10.04
C GLY A 143 13.44 -3.24 -8.52
N GLY A 144 14.60 -3.48 -7.92
CA GLY A 144 14.75 -3.61 -6.47
C GLY A 144 14.31 -2.36 -5.71
N LEU A 145 14.69 -1.17 -6.19
CA LEU A 145 14.27 0.10 -5.59
C LEU A 145 12.76 0.31 -5.69
N GLN A 146 12.15 -0.02 -6.84
CA GLN A 146 10.71 0.05 -7.05
C GLN A 146 9.95 -0.94 -6.16
N LEU A 147 10.48 -2.15 -5.94
CA LEU A 147 9.93 -3.10 -4.97
C LEU A 147 9.98 -2.55 -3.55
N GLY A 148 11.12 -1.97 -3.15
CA GLY A 148 11.26 -1.31 -1.85
C GLY A 148 10.26 -0.17 -1.65
N MET A 149 10.08 0.67 -2.67
CA MET A 149 9.09 1.76 -2.65
C MET A 149 7.66 1.22 -2.59
N GLY A 150 7.32 0.19 -3.37
CA GLY A 150 6.01 -0.47 -3.32
C GLY A 150 5.71 -1.02 -1.93
N PHE A 151 6.70 -1.65 -1.29
CA PHE A 151 6.59 -2.15 0.08
C PHE A 151 6.38 -1.02 1.10
N LEU A 152 7.17 0.05 1.04
CA LEU A 152 7.02 1.20 1.95
C LEU A 152 5.66 1.89 1.80
N VAL A 153 5.19 2.10 0.58
CA VAL A 153 3.87 2.69 0.31
C VAL A 153 2.76 1.79 0.86
N ARG A 154 2.88 0.46 0.71
CA ARG A 154 1.94 -0.49 1.30
C ARG A 154 1.93 -0.44 2.82
N GLN A 155 3.09 -0.39 3.47
CA GLN A 155 3.16 -0.27 4.93
C GLN A 155 2.52 1.05 5.40
N LEU A 156 2.84 2.17 4.74
CA LEU A 156 2.20 3.45 5.02
C LEU A 156 0.68 3.38 4.87
N ALA A 157 0.18 2.62 3.89
CA ALA A 157 -1.25 2.38 3.70
C ALA A 157 -1.88 1.70 4.91
N ILE A 158 -1.26 0.63 5.40
CA ILE A 158 -1.73 -0.13 6.57
C ILE A 158 -1.74 0.77 7.81
N TRP A 159 -0.70 1.57 8.02
CA TRP A 159 -0.63 2.53 9.14
C TRP A 159 -1.73 3.58 9.07
N ARG A 160 -1.90 4.24 7.92
CA ARG A 160 -2.95 5.26 7.74
C ARG A 160 -4.34 4.67 7.94
N ARG A 161 -4.53 3.42 7.49
CA ARG A 161 -5.79 2.72 7.66
C ARG A 161 -6.10 2.41 9.12
N ARG A 162 -5.14 1.88 9.88
CA ARG A 162 -5.29 1.68 11.34
C ARG A 162 -5.68 2.97 12.05
N ALA A 163 -5.10 4.11 11.64
CA ALA A 163 -5.45 5.41 12.17
C ALA A 163 -6.91 5.80 11.85
N ILE A 164 -7.38 5.58 10.61
CA ILE A 164 -8.78 5.84 10.24
C ILE A 164 -9.72 4.93 11.02
N ASP A 165 -9.44 3.62 11.09
CA ASP A 165 -10.25 2.66 11.84
C ASP A 165 -10.30 2.99 13.34
N PHE A 166 -9.23 3.59 13.89
CA PHE A 166 -9.23 4.11 15.25
C PHE A 166 -10.16 5.33 15.40
N LYS A 167 -10.06 6.32 14.51
CA LYS A 167 -10.93 7.51 14.53
C LYS A 167 -12.42 7.15 14.41
N VAL A 168 -12.76 6.24 13.50
CA VAL A 168 -14.16 5.85 13.30
C VAL A 168 -14.70 5.08 14.51
N ARG A 169 -13.91 4.17 15.10
CA ARG A 169 -14.29 3.51 16.36
C ARG A 169 -14.53 4.51 17.48
N LEU A 170 -13.60 5.45 17.64
CA LEU A 170 -13.72 6.51 18.63
C LEU A 170 -14.96 7.40 18.39
N SER A 171 -15.30 7.68 17.13
CA SER A 171 -16.52 8.40 16.76
C SER A 171 -17.78 7.66 17.21
N LYS A 172 -17.81 6.33 17.02
CA LYS A 172 -18.91 5.47 17.46
C LYS A 172 -19.01 5.43 18.98
N ASP A 173 -17.89 5.23 19.68
CA ASP A 173 -17.84 5.13 21.14
C ASP A 173 -18.28 6.45 21.82
N LEU A 174 -17.94 7.59 21.24
CA LEU A 174 -18.29 8.92 21.76
C LEU A 174 -19.64 9.44 21.26
N GLY A 175 -20.31 8.75 20.33
CA GLY A 175 -21.56 9.19 19.71
C GLY A 175 -21.43 10.42 18.78
N ILE A 176 -20.21 10.85 18.47
CA ILE A 176 -19.95 12.06 17.68
C ILE A 176 -20.09 11.75 16.18
N PRO A 177 -20.74 12.61 15.36
CA PRO A 177 -20.92 12.36 13.93
C PRO A 177 -19.65 12.45 13.08
N ASP A 178 -18.67 13.26 13.52
CA ASP A 178 -17.43 13.49 12.80
C ASP A 178 -16.24 12.79 13.50
N ALA A 179 -15.61 11.87 12.78
CA ALA A 179 -14.49 11.07 13.28
C ALA A 179 -13.23 11.90 13.55
N ASP A 180 -13.01 12.99 12.81
CA ASP A 180 -11.90 13.90 13.06
C ASP A 180 -12.16 14.73 14.33
N HIS A 181 -13.40 15.16 14.54
CA HIS A 181 -13.81 15.87 15.77
C HIS A 181 -13.71 14.97 17.01
N ALA A 182 -14.14 13.71 16.89
CA ALA A 182 -14.01 12.72 17.95
C ALA A 182 -12.56 12.54 18.41
N GLN A 183 -11.62 12.50 17.45
CA GLN A 183 -10.20 12.43 17.76
C GLN A 183 -9.70 13.68 18.51
N ILE A 184 -10.07 14.87 18.05
CA ILE A 184 -9.64 16.13 18.70
C ILE A 184 -10.09 16.17 20.17
N LEU A 185 -11.33 15.76 20.46
CA LEU A 185 -11.86 15.72 21.82
C LEU A 185 -11.13 14.68 22.68
N TYR A 186 -10.88 13.49 22.14
CA TYR A 186 -10.10 12.46 22.84
C TYR A 186 -8.66 12.89 23.13
N ASP A 187 -7.99 13.53 22.17
CA ASP A 187 -6.63 14.06 22.33
C ASP A 187 -6.59 15.21 23.34
N GLY A 188 -7.66 16.01 23.42
CA GLY A 188 -7.85 17.02 24.47
C GLY A 188 -7.98 16.38 25.85
N TRP A 189 -8.85 15.38 25.99
CA TRP A 189 -9.06 14.64 27.24
C TRP A 189 -7.79 13.92 27.72
N GLN A 190 -7.07 13.24 26.82
CA GLN A 190 -5.80 12.57 27.12
C GLN A 190 -4.74 13.55 27.64
N ARG A 191 -4.65 14.74 27.05
CA ARG A 191 -3.73 15.79 27.51
C ARG A 191 -4.12 16.30 28.90
N ALA A 192 -5.40 16.61 29.12
CA ALA A 192 -5.91 17.04 30.42
C ALA A 192 -5.65 15.99 31.52
N LYS A 193 -5.90 14.70 31.23
CA LYS A 193 -5.64 13.59 32.16
C LYS A 193 -4.16 13.47 32.53
N LYS A 194 -3.25 13.60 31.56
CA LYS A 194 -1.79 13.56 31.80
C LYS A 194 -1.32 14.72 32.68
N VAL A 195 -1.87 15.92 32.48
CA VAL A 195 -1.58 17.09 33.32
C VAL A 195 -2.04 16.82 34.76
N HIS A 196 -3.30 16.42 34.93
CA HIS A 196 -3.87 16.12 36.25
C HIS A 196 -3.09 15.01 37.00
N THR A 197 -2.63 13.98 36.27
CA THR A 197 -1.84 12.89 36.86
C THR A 197 -0.44 13.36 37.30
N ARG A 198 0.19 14.28 36.56
CA ARG A 198 1.48 14.88 36.96
C ARG A 198 1.33 15.77 38.19
N ASP A 199 0.24 16.51 38.29
CA ASP A 199 0.00 17.40 39.43
C ASP A 199 -0.22 16.59 40.72
N ILE A 200 -0.92 15.46 40.64
CA ILE A 200 -1.07 14.52 41.77
C ILE A 200 0.28 13.92 42.19
N MET A 201 1.17 13.59 41.25
CA MET A 201 2.50 13.07 41.56
C MET A 201 3.45 14.11 42.16
N ARG A 202 3.23 15.42 41.94
CA ARG A 202 4.04 16.50 42.56
C ARG A 202 3.59 16.86 43.97
N LEU A 203 2.38 16.46 44.36
CA LEU A 203 1.81 16.68 45.69
C LEU A 203 2.08 15.51 46.65
N ARG A 204 2.83 14.49 46.21
CA ARG A 204 3.38 13.40 47.02
C ARG A 204 4.89 13.54 47.11
#